data_AF-W0I6C3-F1
#
_entry.id   AF-W0I6C3-F1
#
_cell.length_a   1.000
_cell.length_b   1.000
_cell.length_c   1.000
_cell.angle_alpha   90.00
_cell.angle_beta   90.00
_cell.angle_gamma   90.00
#
_symmetry.space_group_name_H-M   'P 1'
#
loop_
_entity.id
_entity.type
_entity.pdbx_description
1 polymer ?
#
loop_
_entity_poly.entity_id
_entity_poly.type
_entity_poly.pdbx_seq_one_letter_code
_entity_poly.pdbx_strand_id
1 'polypeptide(L)'
;MNEKIINELKNFAKDLKELLGEKLVAVIVFGSVLASKRFEDIDILIVVDNTSKDELKEIRRLKLKYRYKLGKYIDLNMCKFSDLDKGVVYTAVAFGKELYSTEKWINKKKEIKKRAKEQKLQFIEKYGKKVVRWELAELIN
;
A
#
# COMPACT_ATOMS: atom_id res chain seq x y z
N MET A 1 -5.34 -16.96 4.89
CA MET A 1 -5.34 -15.53 5.25
C MET A 1 -5.60 -15.42 6.74
N ASN A 2 -4.78 -14.66 7.49
CA ASN A 2 -4.98 -14.52 8.94
C ASN A 2 -6.05 -13.45 9.20
N GLU A 3 -7.32 -13.86 9.33
CA GLU A 3 -8.47 -12.96 9.43
C GLU A 3 -8.36 -11.97 10.60
N LYS A 4 -7.77 -12.40 11.71
CA LYS A 4 -7.50 -11.53 12.87
C LYS A 4 -6.62 -10.34 12.49
N ILE A 5 -5.57 -10.59 11.70
CA ILE A 5 -4.65 -9.55 11.25
C ILE A 5 -5.36 -8.60 10.29
N ILE A 6 -6.13 -9.13 9.33
CA ILE A 6 -6.90 -8.28 8.41
C ILE A 6 -7.91 -7.40 9.16
N ASN A 7 -8.60 -7.93 10.17
CA ASN A 7 -9.54 -7.14 10.98
C ASN A 7 -8.83 -6.03 11.76
N GLU A 8 -7.64 -6.29 12.31
CA GLU A 8 -6.85 -5.24 12.94
C GLU A 8 -6.35 -4.19 11.94
N LEU A 9 -6.00 -4.59 10.72
CA LEU A 9 -5.65 -3.63 9.67
C LEU A 9 -6.86 -2.81 9.19
N LYS A 10 -8.09 -3.33 9.26
CA LYS A 10 -9.30 -2.52 9.04
C LYS A 10 -9.46 -1.46 10.13
N ASN A 11 -9.16 -1.80 11.39
CA ASN A 11 -9.14 -0.81 12.47
C ASN A 11 -8.05 0.25 12.23
N PHE A 12 -6.87 -0.14 11.75
CA PHE A 12 -5.82 0.81 11.35
C PHE A 12 -6.31 1.77 10.25
N ALA A 13 -7.00 1.25 9.23
CA ALA A 13 -7.58 2.07 8.18
C ALA A 13 -8.66 3.03 8.71
N LYS A 14 -9.44 2.60 9.71
CA LYS A 14 -10.44 3.45 10.39
C LYS A 14 -9.77 4.56 11.19
N ASP A 15 -8.77 4.25 12.01
CA ASP A 15 -8.00 5.24 12.78
C ASP A 15 -7.33 6.26 11.85
N LEU A 16 -6.81 5.83 10.69
CA LEU A 16 -6.28 6.74 9.66
C LEU A 16 -7.35 7.65 9.07
N LYS A 17 -8.56 7.12 8.85
CA LYS A 17 -9.69 7.92 8.33
C LYS A 17 -10.13 8.97 9.35
N GLU A 18 -10.15 8.62 10.62
CA GLU A 18 -10.45 9.57 11.71
C GLU A 18 -9.37 10.66 11.81
N LEU A 19 -8.09 10.30 11.65
CA LEU A 19 -6.97 11.23 11.69
C LEU A 19 -6.94 12.19 10.48
N LEU A 20 -7.16 11.68 9.27
CA LEU A 20 -6.91 12.41 8.02
C LEU A 20 -8.19 12.93 7.36
N GLY A 21 -9.36 12.44 7.77
CA GLY A 21 -10.65 12.80 7.20
C GLY A 21 -10.69 12.60 5.69
N GLU A 22 -11.13 13.63 4.98
CA GLU A 22 -11.30 13.63 3.52
C GLU A 22 -9.97 13.53 2.75
N LYS A 23 -8.84 13.84 3.40
CA LYS A 23 -7.50 13.74 2.78
C LYS A 23 -7.09 12.30 2.53
N LEU A 24 -7.67 11.34 3.26
CA LEU A 24 -7.39 9.92 3.06
C LEU A 24 -8.12 9.42 1.82
N VAL A 25 -7.35 8.92 0.85
CA VAL A 25 -7.87 8.49 -0.44
C VAL A 25 -8.04 6.98 -0.51
N ALA A 26 -7.04 6.23 -0.04
CA ALA A 26 -7.07 4.77 0.02
C ALA A 26 -6.10 4.20 1.06
N VAL A 27 -6.44 3.02 1.58
CA VAL A 27 -5.56 2.17 2.39
C VAL A 27 -5.60 0.76 1.81
N ILE A 28 -4.43 0.26 1.43
CA ILE A 28 -4.30 -0.98 0.68
C ILE A 28 -3.24 -1.83 1.37
N VAL A 29 -3.60 -3.02 1.80
CA VAL A 29 -2.63 -4.03 2.25
C VAL A 29 -2.21 -4.87 1.05
N PHE A 30 -0.92 -5.18 0.91
CA PHE A 30 -0.42 -6.01 -0.19
C PHE A 30 0.75 -6.89 0.28
N GLY A 31 1.37 -7.62 -0.63
CA GLY A 31 2.54 -8.43 -0.34
C GLY A 31 2.23 -9.75 0.40
N SER A 32 3.21 -10.24 1.14
CA SER A 32 3.23 -11.63 1.63
C SER A 32 2.14 -11.93 2.68
N VAL A 33 1.65 -10.91 3.39
CA VAL A 33 0.54 -10.99 4.34
C VAL A 33 -0.77 -11.50 3.72
N LEU A 34 -0.97 -11.30 2.41
CA LEU A 34 -2.14 -11.80 1.69
C LEU A 34 -1.95 -13.21 1.13
N ALA A 35 -0.72 -13.56 0.76
CA ALA A 35 -0.41 -14.82 0.06
C ALA A 35 -0.08 -15.99 1.01
N SER A 36 0.48 -15.70 2.19
CA SER A 36 1.13 -16.73 3.02
C SER A 36 0.57 -16.80 4.44
N LYS A 37 0.53 -18.00 5.03
CA LYS A 37 0.21 -18.17 6.46
C LYS A 37 1.33 -17.66 7.38
N ARG A 38 2.58 -17.72 6.90
CA ARG A 38 3.78 -17.18 7.56
C ARG A 38 4.32 -16.04 6.70
N PHE A 39 4.53 -14.89 7.31
CA PHE A 39 5.09 -13.70 6.70
C PHE A 39 5.89 -12.92 7.73
N GLU A 40 6.86 -12.14 7.27
CA GLU A 40 7.80 -11.40 8.11
C GLU A 40 7.24 -10.01 8.45
N ASP A 41 6.66 -9.35 7.45
CA ASP A 41 6.16 -7.99 7.49
C ASP A 41 4.76 -7.85 6.88
N ILE A 42 4.17 -6.68 7.09
CA ILE A 42 2.88 -6.29 6.54
C ILE A 42 3.12 -5.05 5.68
N ASP A 43 2.98 -5.21 4.37
CA ASP A 43 3.10 -4.10 3.42
C ASP A 43 1.76 -3.37 3.31
N ILE A 44 1.79 -2.05 3.54
CA ILE A 44 0.61 -1.19 3.44
C ILE A 44 0.95 0.03 2.59
N LEU A 45 0.07 0.35 1.65
CA LEU A 45 0.07 1.61 0.89
C LEU A 45 -1.06 2.50 1.42
N ILE A 46 -0.70 3.72 1.81
CA ILE A 46 -1.65 4.81 2.07
C ILE A 46 -1.55 5.82 0.93
N VAL A 47 -2.71 6.16 0.35
CA VAL A 47 -2.83 7.25 -0.62
C VAL A 47 -3.55 8.41 0.03
N VAL A 48 -2.97 9.60 -0.06
CA VAL A 48 -3.48 10.84 0.55
C VAL A 48 -3.47 11.98 -0.47
N ASP A 49 -4.33 13.00 -0.35
CA ASP A 49 -4.18 14.19 -1.21
C ASP A 49 -2.99 15.04 -0.79
N ASN A 50 -2.95 15.36 0.51
CA ASN A 50 -1.88 16.10 1.15
C ASN A 50 -1.75 15.67 2.62
N THR A 51 -0.62 16.01 3.22
CA THR A 51 -0.33 15.78 4.64
C THR A 51 0.60 16.88 5.15
N SER A 52 0.32 17.39 6.34
CA SER A 52 1.18 18.27 7.13
C SER A 52 2.27 17.48 7.87
N LYS A 53 3.26 18.19 8.41
CA LYS A 53 4.32 17.56 9.22
C LYS A 53 3.78 16.90 10.50
N ASP A 54 2.73 17.45 11.10
CA ASP A 54 2.17 16.89 12.33
C ASP A 54 1.30 15.67 12.05
N GLU A 55 0.52 15.67 10.97
CA GLU A 55 -0.18 14.46 10.49
C GLU A 55 0.81 13.31 10.20
N LEU A 56 1.99 13.61 9.62
CA LEU A 56 3.03 12.59 9.41
C LEU A 56 3.57 12.01 10.72
N LYS A 57 3.70 12.81 11.78
CA LYS A 57 4.10 12.32 13.10
C LYS A 57 3.02 11.41 13.69
N GLU A 58 1.76 11.79 13.58
CA GLU A 58 0.63 10.99 14.07
C GLU A 58 0.48 9.67 13.29
N ILE A 59 0.63 9.68 11.96
CA ILE A 59 0.66 8.45 11.16
C ILE A 59 1.78 7.52 11.65
N ARG A 60 2.97 8.04 11.95
CA ARG A 60 4.09 7.24 12.49
C ARG A 60 3.77 6.68 13.87
N ARG A 61 3.13 7.44 14.75
CA ARG A 61 2.68 6.96 16.06
C ARG A 61 1.64 5.84 15.90
N LEU A 62 0.70 6.02 14.98
CA LEU A 62 -0.31 5.02 14.67
C LEU A 62 0.32 3.73 14.12
N LYS A 63 1.28 3.85 13.19
CA LYS A 63 2.08 2.71 12.70
C LYS A 63 2.73 1.95 13.86
N LEU A 64 3.36 2.64 14.81
CA LEU A 64 4.01 2.00 15.96
C LEU A 64 2.99 1.28 16.86
N LYS A 65 1.85 1.91 17.18
CA LYS A 65 0.74 1.29 17.93
C LYS A 65 0.35 -0.06 17.32
N TYR A 66 0.12 -0.10 16.00
CA TYR A 66 -0.29 -1.34 15.33
C TYR A 66 0.84 -2.34 15.15
N ARG A 67 2.08 -1.90 14.97
CA ARG A 67 3.27 -2.78 14.99
C ARG A 67 3.34 -3.57 16.30
N TYR A 68 3.20 -2.88 17.43
CA TYR A 68 3.19 -3.53 18.75
C TYR A 68 1.99 -4.45 18.92
N LYS A 69 0.79 -3.99 18.55
CA LYS A 69 -0.45 -4.77 18.67
C LYS A 69 -0.42 -6.08 17.86
N LEU A 70 0.16 -6.04 16.65
CA LEU A 70 0.21 -7.18 15.74
C LEU A 70 1.43 -8.08 15.96
N GLY A 71 2.45 -7.61 16.68
CA GLY A 71 3.73 -8.32 16.83
C GLY A 71 4.46 -8.53 15.49
N LYS A 72 4.21 -7.64 14.52
CA LYS A 72 4.73 -7.73 13.14
C LYS A 72 5.25 -6.39 12.68
N TYR A 73 6.33 -6.40 11.90
CA TYR A 73 6.79 -5.18 11.24
C TYR A 73 5.73 -4.72 10.23
N ILE A 74 5.51 -3.40 10.17
CA ILE A 74 4.63 -2.79 9.18
C ILE A 74 5.52 -1.98 8.27
N ASP A 75 5.62 -2.36 7.00
CA ASP A 75 6.19 -1.47 5.99
C ASP A 75 5.10 -0.54 5.48
N LEU A 76 5.27 0.75 5.73
CA LEU A 76 4.25 1.75 5.47
C LEU A 76 4.70 2.65 4.34
N ASN A 77 4.15 2.40 3.17
CA ASN A 77 4.34 3.19 1.98
C ASN A 77 3.26 4.26 1.91
N MET A 78 3.65 5.49 1.60
CA MET A 78 2.71 6.60 1.50
C MET A 78 2.99 7.41 0.24
N CYS A 79 1.96 7.72 -0.53
CA CYS A 79 2.06 8.56 -1.71
C CYS A 79 0.93 9.59 -1.77
N LYS A 80 1.21 10.69 -2.45
CA LYS A 80 0.18 11.70 -2.76
C LYS A 80 -0.65 11.23 -3.95
N PHE A 81 -1.93 11.55 -3.97
CA PHE A 81 -2.83 11.23 -5.08
C PHE A 81 -2.42 11.90 -6.39
N SER A 82 -1.71 13.02 -6.32
CA SER A 82 -1.11 13.69 -7.47
C SER A 82 0.16 13.01 -8.00
N ASP A 83 0.73 12.05 -7.25
CA ASP A 83 2.03 11.42 -7.53
C ASP A 83 1.93 9.89 -7.30
N LEU A 84 1.30 9.23 -8.27
CA LEU A 84 0.96 7.81 -8.24
C LEU A 84 1.85 6.94 -9.14
N ASP A 85 2.76 7.53 -9.90
CA ASP A 85 3.61 6.80 -10.84
C ASP A 85 4.83 6.19 -10.13
N LYS A 86 4.54 5.21 -9.26
CA LYS A 86 5.52 4.55 -8.40
C LYS A 86 5.31 3.04 -8.45
N GLY A 87 6.39 2.28 -8.54
CA GLY A 87 6.34 0.80 -8.58
C GLY A 87 5.46 0.18 -7.47
N VAL A 88 5.53 0.72 -6.24
CA VAL A 88 4.70 0.26 -5.12
C VAL A 88 3.20 0.46 -5.32
N VAL A 89 2.80 1.53 -6.02
CA VAL A 89 1.39 1.78 -6.36
C VAL A 89 0.90 0.72 -7.34
N TYR A 90 1.69 0.42 -8.37
CA TYR A 90 1.37 -0.65 -9.31
C TYR A 90 1.26 -2.01 -8.62
N THR A 91 2.19 -2.36 -7.71
CA THR A 91 2.09 -3.59 -6.88
C THR A 91 0.79 -3.65 -6.11
N ALA A 92 0.48 -2.58 -5.36
CA ALA A 92 -0.70 -2.53 -4.51
C ALA A 92 -2.00 -2.59 -5.33
N VAL A 93 -2.03 -1.97 -6.50
CA VAL A 93 -3.19 -2.02 -7.41
C VAL A 93 -3.38 -3.40 -8.03
N ALA A 94 -2.30 -4.11 -8.34
CA ALA A 94 -2.33 -5.43 -8.96
C ALA A 94 -2.71 -6.54 -7.95
N PHE A 95 -2.10 -6.54 -6.78
CA PHE A 95 -2.14 -7.67 -5.83
C PHE A 95 -2.69 -7.31 -4.45
N GLY A 96 -2.99 -6.04 -4.20
CA GLY A 96 -3.43 -5.59 -2.90
C GLY A 96 -4.92 -5.81 -2.64
N LYS A 97 -5.26 -5.76 -1.35
CA LYS A 97 -6.62 -5.73 -0.83
C LYS A 97 -6.90 -4.36 -0.23
N GLU A 98 -7.93 -3.70 -0.74
CA GLU A 98 -8.39 -2.42 -0.22
C GLU A 98 -9.08 -2.62 1.12
N LEU A 99 -8.58 -1.91 2.14
CA LEU A 99 -9.19 -1.82 3.45
C LEU A 99 -10.09 -0.57 3.55
N TYR A 100 -9.72 0.46 2.79
CA TYR A 100 -10.48 1.69 2.62
C TYR A 100 -10.21 2.27 1.22
N SER A 101 -11.24 2.82 0.57
CA SER A 101 -11.10 3.56 -0.68
C SER A 101 -12.22 4.58 -0.86
N THR A 102 -11.88 5.69 -1.50
CA THR A 102 -12.82 6.72 -1.97
C THR A 102 -13.20 6.49 -3.43
N GLU A 103 -14.27 7.11 -3.91
CA GLU A 103 -14.70 7.00 -5.31
C GLU A 103 -13.63 7.45 -6.32
N LYS A 104 -12.93 8.55 -6.00
CA LYS A 104 -11.82 9.02 -6.84
C LYS A 104 -10.69 8.01 -6.97
N TRP A 105 -10.41 7.24 -5.90
CA TRP A 105 -9.45 6.15 -5.96
C TRP A 105 -9.93 5.02 -6.87
N ILE A 106 -11.21 4.64 -6.74
CA ILE A 106 -11.81 3.58 -7.55
C ILE A 106 -11.66 3.90 -9.05
N ASN A 107 -11.92 5.14 -9.44
CA ASN A 107 -11.73 5.60 -10.82
C ASN A 107 -10.26 5.60 -11.23
N LYS A 108 -9.38 6.20 -10.42
CA LYS A 108 -7.94 6.29 -10.73
C LYS A 108 -7.27 4.93 -10.83
N LYS A 109 -7.66 3.98 -9.99
CA LYS A 109 -7.18 2.60 -10.01
C LYS A 109 -7.43 1.92 -11.35
N LYS A 110 -8.59 2.16 -11.99
CA LYS A 110 -8.89 1.60 -13.32
C LYS A 110 -7.90 2.12 -14.37
N GLU A 111 -7.58 3.41 -14.34
CA GLU A 111 -6.56 4.01 -15.22
C GLU A 111 -5.18 3.41 -14.98
N ILE A 112 -4.76 3.27 -13.72
CA ILE A 112 -3.47 2.66 -13.36
C ILE A 112 -3.40 1.22 -13.86
N LYS A 113 -4.47 0.43 -13.70
CA LYS A 113 -4.55 -0.95 -14.22
C LYS A 113 -4.44 -1.00 -15.74
N LYS A 114 -5.05 -0.04 -16.44
CA LYS A 114 -4.96 0.06 -17.91
C LYS A 114 -3.52 0.36 -18.34
N ARG A 115 -2.87 1.37 -17.75
CA ARG A 115 -1.48 1.74 -18.03
C ARG A 115 -0.51 0.59 -17.75
N ALA A 116 -0.67 -0.10 -16.63
CA ALA A 116 0.18 -1.23 -16.26
C ALA A 116 0.15 -2.37 -17.30
N LYS A 117 -1.03 -2.62 -17.90
CA LYS A 117 -1.19 -3.61 -18.98
C LYS A 117 -0.54 -3.12 -20.28
N GLU A 118 -0.72 -1.85 -20.62
CA GLU A 118 -0.18 -1.25 -21.85
C GLU A 118 1.35 -1.17 -21.82
N GLN A 119 1.94 -0.86 -20.67
CA GLN A 119 3.39 -0.73 -20.49
C GLN A 119 4.13 -2.07 -20.31
N LYS A 120 3.41 -3.21 -20.42
CA LYS A 120 3.96 -4.57 -20.22
C LYS A 120 4.88 -4.66 -19.00
N LEU A 121 4.51 -4.03 -17.88
CA LEU A 121 5.31 -4.08 -16.66
C LEU A 121 5.62 -5.55 -16.35
N GLN A 122 6.90 -5.90 -16.22
CA GLN A 122 7.35 -7.28 -16.00
C GLN A 122 7.80 -7.46 -14.56
N PHE A 123 7.59 -8.68 -14.05
CA PHE A 123 8.10 -9.11 -12.76
C PHE A 123 9.60 -9.41 -12.90
N ILE A 124 10.47 -8.58 -12.32
CA ILE A 124 11.91 -8.83 -12.33
C ILE A 124 12.28 -9.56 -11.04
N GLU A 125 12.62 -10.84 -11.16
CA GLU A 125 13.25 -11.60 -10.09
C GLU A 125 14.77 -11.55 -10.30
N LYS A 126 15.49 -10.72 -9.51
CA LYS A 126 16.95 -10.70 -9.56
C LYS A 126 17.51 -11.89 -8.77
N TYR A 127 18.21 -12.79 -9.46
CA TYR A 127 18.91 -13.97 -8.94
C TYR A 127 19.43 -13.80 -7.50
N GLY A 128 18.85 -14.56 -6.57
CA GLY A 128 19.40 -14.78 -5.22
C GLY A 128 19.16 -13.69 -4.17
N LYS A 129 18.60 -12.52 -4.52
CA LYS A 129 18.17 -11.51 -3.53
C LYS A 129 16.78 -11.02 -3.90
N LYS A 130 15.78 -11.32 -3.06
CA LYS A 130 14.40 -10.81 -3.17
C LYS A 130 14.39 -9.29 -3.13
N VAL A 131 14.51 -8.65 -4.28
CA VAL A 131 14.16 -7.24 -4.47
C VAL A 131 13.00 -7.24 -5.44
N VAL A 132 11.80 -6.97 -4.92
CA VAL A 132 10.54 -6.99 -5.67
C VAL A 132 10.25 -5.58 -6.15
N ARG A 133 10.46 -5.30 -7.45
CA ARG A 133 10.08 -4.02 -8.05
C ARG A 133 9.40 -4.25 -9.39
N TRP A 134 8.30 -3.54 -9.61
CA TRP A 134 7.82 -3.29 -10.97
C TRP A 134 8.63 -2.16 -11.54
N GLU A 135 9.42 -2.45 -12.55
CA GLU A 135 10.11 -1.46 -13.38
C GLU A 135 9.46 -1.45 -14.76
N LEU A 136 9.40 -0.28 -15.39
CA LEU A 136 8.99 -0.16 -16.79
C LEU A 136 9.89 -1.06 -17.63
N ALA A 137 9.32 -1.86 -18.53
CA ALA A 137 10.10 -2.75 -19.40
C ALA A 137 11.20 -1.98 -20.18
N GLU A 138 10.97 -0.69 -20.47
CA GLU A 138 11.92 0.20 -21.14
C GLU A 138 13.14 0.61 -20.29
N LEU A 139 13.06 0.47 -18.96
CA LEU A 139 14.16 0.78 -18.02
C LEU A 139 15.03 -0.43 -17.67
N ILE A 140 14.72 -1.61 -18.24
CA ILE A 140 15.46 -2.88 -18.01
C ILE A 140 16.60 -3.07 -19.03
N ASN A 141 16.77 -2.14 -19.97
CA ASN A 141 17.83 -2.19 -20.99
C ASN A 141 19.20 -1.72 -20.47
#